data_AF-A0AAW8FV55-F1
#
_entry.id   AF-A0AAW8FV55-F1
#
_cell.length_a   1.000
_cell.length_b   1.000
_cell.length_c   1.000
_cell.angle_alpha   90.00
_cell.angle_beta   90.00
_cell.angle_gamma   90.00
#
_symmetry.space_group_name_H-M   'P 1'
#
loop_
_entity.id
_entity.type
_entity.pdbx_description
1 polymer ?
#
loop_
_entity_poly.entity_id
_entity_poly.type
_entity_poly.pdbx_seq_one_letter_code
_entity_poly.pdbx_strand_id
1 'polypeptide(L)'
;MTDIDTQFLRSLFDEEGSLHTAGRTALYRLHGPEGLLYVGISTCPLTRIRTHLQQQPWGRRVIAIQVDYPDDAHAAEREAVQAERPLHNVVFNGTAPPPPPDRASRLRSELAAQQRRLEELEAAVPRSTTHLRLILRGITAAQTKVAKLAREVEEAEAAQHSPGRQTRGAKP
;
A
#
# COMPACT_ATOMS: atom_id res chain seq x y z
N MET A 1 2.95 -3.27 7.26
CA MET A 1 1.70 -3.64 7.94
C MET A 1 1.08 -4.84 7.23
N THR A 2 1.76 -5.99 7.26
CA THR A 2 1.39 -7.19 6.47
C THR A 2 1.13 -8.42 7.34
N ASP A 3 1.26 -8.29 8.66
CA ASP A 3 1.20 -9.44 9.58
C ASP A 3 -0.20 -9.75 10.09
N ILE A 4 -1.01 -8.71 10.32
CA ILE A 4 -2.34 -8.82 10.94
C ILE A 4 -3.32 -9.57 10.03
N ASP A 5 -3.31 -9.31 8.72
CA ASP A 5 -4.20 -10.01 7.78
C ASP A 5 -3.85 -11.49 7.67
N THR A 6 -2.56 -11.84 7.69
CA THR A 6 -2.10 -13.24 7.67
C THR A 6 -2.41 -13.97 8.97
N GLN A 7 -2.28 -13.30 10.11
CA GLN A 7 -2.56 -13.89 11.41
C GLN A 7 -4.07 -14.03 11.64
N PHE A 8 -4.88 -13.06 11.19
CA PHE A 8 -6.34 -13.12 11.19
C PHE A 8 -6.85 -14.24 10.28
N LEU A 9 -6.32 -14.32 9.05
CA LEU A 9 -6.64 -15.43 8.14
C LEU A 9 -6.25 -16.76 8.77
N ARG A 10 -5.02 -16.91 9.29
CA ARG A 10 -4.57 -18.13 9.99
C ARG A 10 -5.40 -18.48 11.23
N SER A 11 -5.97 -17.49 11.92
CA SER A 11 -6.85 -17.69 13.07
C SER A 11 -8.29 -18.02 12.68
N LEU A 12 -8.73 -17.66 11.46
CA LEU A 12 -10.06 -17.98 10.92
C LEU A 12 -10.12 -19.38 10.32
N PHE A 13 -8.99 -19.89 9.85
CA PHE A 13 -8.85 -21.28 9.44
C PHE A 13 -8.45 -22.06 10.70
N ASP A 14 -9.43 -22.61 11.42
CA ASP A 14 -9.22 -23.50 12.57
C ASP A 14 -8.11 -24.53 12.30
N GLU A 15 -7.49 -25.05 13.36
CA GLU A 15 -6.31 -25.95 13.38
C GLU A 15 -6.38 -27.19 12.46
N GLU A 16 -7.53 -27.50 11.84
CA GLU A 16 -7.70 -28.54 10.82
C GLU A 16 -7.44 -28.09 9.37
N GLY A 17 -7.24 -26.79 9.12
CA GLY A 17 -6.91 -26.24 7.80
C GLY A 17 -5.48 -26.54 7.31
N SER A 18 -4.78 -27.48 7.96
CA SER A 18 -3.47 -27.95 7.56
C SER A 18 -3.54 -28.53 6.15
N LEU A 19 -2.99 -27.76 5.20
CA LEU A 19 -1.97 -28.25 4.28
C LEU A 19 -2.02 -29.78 4.09
N HIS A 20 -2.60 -30.23 2.96
CA HIS A 20 -2.52 -31.59 2.40
C HIS A 20 -3.81 -32.43 2.33
N THR A 21 -4.92 -31.85 1.89
CA THR A 21 -5.95 -32.67 1.22
C THR A 21 -5.49 -32.93 -0.23
N ALA A 22 -4.57 -33.89 -0.41
CA ALA A 22 -4.21 -34.66 -1.62
C ALA A 22 -4.60 -34.11 -3.03
N GLY A 23 -4.45 -32.81 -3.29
CA GLY A 23 -4.91 -32.17 -4.53
C GLY A 23 -6.42 -32.04 -4.71
N ARG A 24 -7.26 -32.22 -3.66
CA ARG A 24 -8.72 -32.03 -3.82
C ARG A 24 -9.08 -30.55 -3.86
N THR A 25 -10.11 -30.26 -4.64
CA THR A 25 -10.67 -28.91 -4.76
C THR A 25 -11.53 -28.62 -3.53
N ALA A 26 -11.22 -27.53 -2.82
CA ALA A 26 -12.03 -27.05 -1.71
C ALA A 26 -13.18 -26.18 -2.20
N LEU A 27 -14.31 -26.22 -1.49
CA LEU A 27 -15.41 -25.27 -1.58
C LEU A 27 -15.29 -24.28 -0.43
N TYR A 28 -15.20 -22.99 -0.71
CA TYR A 28 -15.15 -21.95 0.32
C TYR A 28 -16.34 -21.02 0.22
N ARG A 29 -16.86 -20.64 1.39
CA ARG A 29 -17.96 -19.69 1.58
C ARG A 29 -17.46 -18.48 2.35
N LEU A 30 -17.81 -17.29 1.88
CA LEU A 30 -17.48 -16.01 2.50
C LEU A 30 -18.77 -15.38 3.02
N HIS A 31 -18.84 -15.15 4.32
CA HIS A 31 -20.00 -14.60 5.00
C HIS A 31 -19.72 -13.17 5.46
N GLY A 32 -20.70 -12.30 5.25
CA GLY A 32 -20.76 -10.95 5.81
C GLY A 32 -21.89 -10.84 6.83
N PRO A 33 -22.05 -9.67 7.48
CA PRO A 33 -23.19 -9.42 8.35
C PRO A 33 -24.53 -9.51 7.63
N GLU A 34 -24.56 -9.30 6.31
CA GLU A 34 -25.74 -9.47 5.45
C GLU A 34 -26.02 -10.93 5.03
N GLY A 35 -25.20 -11.90 5.43
CA GLY A 35 -25.34 -13.30 5.07
C GLY A 35 -24.25 -13.79 4.12
N LEU A 36 -24.58 -14.75 3.24
CA LEU A 36 -23.61 -15.34 2.33
C LEU A 36 -23.26 -14.38 1.18
N LEU A 37 -22.01 -13.93 1.15
CA LEU A 37 -21.52 -12.98 0.16
C LEU A 37 -21.06 -13.69 -1.11
N TYR A 38 -20.29 -14.76 -0.95
CA TYR A 38 -19.66 -15.44 -2.07
C TYR A 38 -19.36 -16.90 -1.77
N VAL A 39 -19.47 -17.73 -2.80
CA VAL A 39 -19.08 -19.13 -2.82
C VAL A 39 -18.11 -19.35 -3.97
N GLY A 40 -17.02 -20.06 -3.73
CA GLY A 40 -16.11 -20.43 -4.80
C GLY A 40 -15.39 -21.73 -4.52
N ILE A 41 -14.76 -22.28 -5.56
CA ILE A 41 -13.91 -23.45 -5.42
C ILE A 41 -12.46 -23.18 -5.79
N SER A 42 -11.52 -23.90 -5.16
CA SER A 42 -10.11 -23.84 -5.53
C SER A 42 -9.31 -25.01 -4.98
N THR A 43 -8.30 -25.43 -5.74
CA THR A 43 -7.23 -26.33 -5.27
C THR A 43 -6.24 -25.63 -4.33
N CYS A 44 -6.22 -24.29 -4.32
CA CYS A 44 -5.39 -23.47 -3.44
C CYS A 44 -6.26 -22.42 -2.71
N PRO A 45 -7.19 -22.85 -1.82
CA PRO A 45 -8.24 -21.99 -1.26
C PRO A 45 -7.67 -20.77 -0.53
N LEU A 46 -6.63 -20.93 0.29
CA LEU A 46 -6.03 -19.81 1.04
C LEU A 46 -5.56 -18.67 0.13
N THR A 47 -4.78 -19.00 -0.90
CA THR A 47 -4.25 -18.03 -1.88
C THR A 47 -5.39 -17.39 -2.67
N ARG A 48 -6.39 -18.19 -3.07
CA ARG A 48 -7.54 -17.72 -3.84
C ARG A 48 -8.40 -16.77 -3.02
N ILE A 49 -8.76 -17.14 -1.79
CA ILE A 49 -9.53 -16.34 -0.85
C ILE A 49 -8.81 -15.02 -0.58
N ARG A 50 -7.52 -15.05 -0.24
CA ARG A 50 -6.74 -13.82 0.01
C ARG A 50 -6.77 -12.88 -1.19
N THR A 51 -6.57 -13.41 -2.38
CA THR A 51 -6.62 -12.62 -3.62
C THR A 51 -8.02 -12.05 -3.85
N HIS A 52 -9.06 -12.84 -3.57
CA HIS A 52 -10.45 -12.43 -3.74
C HIS A 52 -10.85 -11.30 -2.78
N LEU A 53 -10.48 -11.41 -1.50
CA LEU A 53 -10.72 -10.36 -0.49
C LEU A 53 -10.01 -9.04 -0.82
N GLN A 54 -8.85 -9.10 -1.48
CA GLN A 54 -8.10 -7.91 -1.91
C GLN A 54 -8.66 -7.25 -3.17
N GLN A 55 -9.14 -8.05 -4.13
CA GLN A 55 -9.59 -7.56 -5.43
C GLN A 55 -11.05 -7.10 -5.43
N GLN A 56 -11.88 -7.66 -4.55
CA GLN A 56 -13.30 -7.37 -4.52
C GLN A 56 -13.62 -6.21 -3.56
N PRO A 57 -14.42 -5.21 -3.98
CA PRO A 57 -14.74 -4.05 -3.15
C PRO A 57 -15.51 -4.41 -1.87
N TRP A 58 -16.22 -5.54 -1.88
CA TRP A 58 -16.95 -6.10 -0.74
C TRP A 58 -16.08 -6.98 0.17
N GLY A 59 -14.81 -7.26 -0.18
CA GLY A 59 -13.95 -8.15 0.60
C GLY A 59 -13.77 -7.72 2.06
N ARG A 60 -13.79 -6.41 2.34
CA ARG A 60 -13.75 -5.85 3.70
C ARG A 60 -14.99 -6.14 4.55
N ARG A 61 -16.07 -6.65 3.94
CA ARG A 61 -17.33 -7.01 4.62
C ARG A 61 -17.35 -8.45 5.11
N VAL A 62 -16.36 -9.26 4.74
CA VAL A 62 -16.29 -10.66 5.15
C VAL A 62 -15.93 -10.74 6.63
N ILE A 63 -16.77 -11.42 7.40
CA ILE A 63 -16.63 -11.63 8.85
C ILE A 63 -16.39 -13.10 9.21
N ALA A 64 -16.74 -14.04 8.33
CA ALA A 64 -16.50 -15.46 8.54
C ALA A 64 -16.24 -16.17 7.21
N ILE A 65 -15.45 -17.25 7.27
CA ILE A 65 -15.06 -18.05 6.13
C ILE A 65 -15.25 -19.51 6.52
N GLN A 66 -16.00 -20.25 5.70
CA GLN A 66 -16.15 -21.70 5.85
C GLN A 66 -15.47 -22.38 4.67
N VAL A 67 -14.76 -23.48 4.91
CA VAL A 67 -14.11 -24.27 3.86
C VAL A 67 -14.48 -25.73 4.04
N ASP A 68 -15.07 -26.31 3.01
CA ASP A 68 -15.43 -27.73 2.94
C ASP A 68 -14.63 -28.42 1.81
N TYR A 69 -14.50 -29.74 1.89
CA TYR A 69 -13.82 -30.56 0.90
C TYR A 69 -14.74 -31.64 0.32
N PRO A 70 -15.78 -31.25 -0.44
CA PRO A 70 -16.70 -32.21 -1.07
C PRO A 70 -15.98 -33.07 -2.12
N ASP A 71 -16.50 -34.27 -2.37
CA ASP A 71 -15.97 -35.17 -3.41
C ASP A 71 -16.08 -34.56 -4.81
N ASP A 72 -17.18 -33.87 -5.10
CA ASP A 72 -17.37 -33.06 -6.32
C ASP A 72 -17.61 -31.58 -5.97
N ALA A 73 -16.51 -30.82 -5.91
CA ALA A 73 -16.55 -29.39 -5.64
C ALA A 73 -17.34 -28.59 -6.68
N HIS A 74 -17.34 -29.00 -7.95
CA HIS A 74 -18.09 -28.29 -8.98
C HIS A 74 -19.59 -28.48 -8.85
N ALA A 75 -20.05 -29.68 -8.48
CA ALA A 75 -21.45 -29.90 -8.15
C ALA A 75 -21.87 -29.13 -6.90
N ALA A 76 -21.05 -29.19 -5.85
CA ALA A 76 -21.32 -28.52 -4.58
C ALA A 76 -21.35 -26.98 -4.71
N GLU A 77 -20.47 -26.40 -5.54
CA GLU A 77 -20.51 -24.96 -5.86
C GLU A 77 -21.82 -24.58 -6.52
N ARG A 78 -22.26 -25.33 -7.53
CA ARG A 78 -23.51 -25.04 -8.24
C ARG A 78 -24.72 -25.13 -7.32
N GLU A 79 -24.77 -26.16 -6.48
CA GLU A 79 -25.84 -26.35 -5.50
C GLU A 79 -25.86 -25.20 -4.49
N ALA A 80 -24.71 -24.87 -3.89
CA ALA A 80 -24.59 -23.76 -2.94
C ALA A 80 -25.00 -22.42 -3.57
N VAL A 81 -24.57 -22.15 -4.81
CA VAL A 81 -24.95 -20.92 -5.53
C VAL A 81 -26.45 -20.87 -5.82
N GLN A 82 -27.08 -21.99 -6.15
CA GLN A 82 -28.52 -22.07 -6.45
C GLN A 82 -29.39 -22.00 -5.20
N ALA A 83 -29.04 -22.75 -4.16
CA ALA A 83 -29.80 -22.86 -2.92
C ALA A 83 -29.62 -21.64 -2.02
N GLU A 84 -28.37 -21.18 -1.85
CA GLU A 84 -28.01 -20.16 -0.87
C GLU A 84 -27.96 -18.74 -1.47
N ARG A 85 -27.99 -18.62 -2.82
CA ARG A 85 -28.02 -17.38 -3.61
C ARG A 85 -27.07 -16.29 -3.10
N PRO A 86 -25.73 -16.52 -3.16
CA PRO A 86 -24.74 -15.59 -2.64
C PRO A 86 -24.83 -14.22 -3.31
N LEU A 87 -24.68 -13.15 -2.52
CA LEU A 87 -24.89 -11.78 -2.98
C LEU A 87 -24.02 -11.38 -4.18
N HIS A 88 -22.82 -11.95 -4.29
CA HIS A 88 -21.81 -11.57 -5.29
C HIS A 88 -21.43 -12.69 -6.27
N ASN A 89 -22.11 -13.85 -6.25
CA ASN A 89 -21.89 -14.90 -7.26
C ASN A 89 -22.62 -14.56 -8.57
N VAL A 90 -21.95 -13.80 -9.45
CA VAL A 90 -22.54 -13.33 -10.72
C VAL A 90 -22.64 -14.43 -11.81
N VAL A 91 -21.96 -15.58 -11.63
CA VAL A 91 -21.79 -16.59 -12.70
C VAL A 91 -23.03 -17.47 -12.94
N PHE A 92 -24.07 -17.41 -12.12
CA PHE A 92 -25.33 -18.17 -12.36
C PHE A 92 -26.59 -17.30 -12.49
N ASN A 93 -26.45 -15.97 -12.63
CA ASN A 93 -27.60 -15.05 -12.71
C ASN A 93 -27.86 -14.51 -14.14
N GLY A 94 -27.55 -15.30 -15.18
CA GLY A 94 -27.97 -15.04 -16.57
C GLY A 94 -27.35 -13.81 -17.26
N THR A 95 -26.67 -12.92 -16.54
CA THR A 95 -25.89 -11.83 -17.10
C THR A 95 -24.45 -12.28 -17.32
N ALA A 96 -24.04 -12.36 -18.58
CA ALA A 96 -22.65 -12.59 -18.94
C ALA A 96 -21.75 -11.61 -18.16
N PRO A 97 -20.67 -12.09 -17.51
CA PRO A 97 -19.73 -11.19 -16.87
C PRO A 97 -19.22 -10.21 -17.92
N PRO A 98 -19.12 -8.90 -17.58
CA PRO A 98 -18.58 -7.93 -18.52
C PRO A 98 -17.20 -8.44 -18.98
N PRO A 99 -16.89 -8.33 -20.29
CA PRO A 99 -15.63 -8.80 -20.82
C PRO A 99 -14.49 -8.27 -19.94
N PRO A 100 -13.45 -9.08 -19.68
CA PRO A 100 -12.34 -8.66 -18.84
C PRO A 100 -11.86 -7.29 -19.35
N PRO A 101 -11.70 -6.29 -18.46
CA PRO A 101 -11.46 -4.93 -18.87
C PRO A 101 -10.31 -4.90 -19.87
N ASP A 102 -10.52 -4.18 -20.98
CA ASP A 102 -9.51 -4.00 -21.99
C ASP A 102 -8.22 -3.46 -21.34
N ARG A 103 -7.07 -3.66 -22.00
CA ARG A 103 -5.77 -3.27 -21.44
C ARG A 103 -5.77 -1.81 -20.97
N ALA A 104 -6.48 -0.94 -21.70
CA ALA A 104 -6.64 0.47 -21.34
C ALA A 104 -7.40 0.66 -20.01
N SER A 105 -8.51 -0.04 -19.79
CA SER A 105 -9.30 0.04 -18.57
C SER A 105 -8.57 -0.54 -17.36
N ARG A 106 -7.76 -1.59 -17.56
CA ARG A 106 -6.84 -2.10 -16.53
C ARG A 106 -5.81 -1.05 -16.12
N LEU A 107 -5.13 -0.45 -17.10
CA LEU A 107 -4.12 0.59 -16.85
C LEU A 107 -4.73 1.84 -16.20
N ARG A 108 -5.95 2.24 -16.57
CA ARG A 108 -6.66 3.35 -15.90
C ARG A 108 -6.99 3.04 -14.44
N SER A 109 -7.42 1.81 -14.17
CA SER A 109 -7.74 1.37 -12.79
C SER A 109 -6.50 1.32 -11.92
N GLU A 110 -5.39 0.83 -12.48
CA GLU A 110 -4.09 0.80 -11.83
C GLU A 110 -3.54 2.21 -11.59
N LEU A 111 -3.64 3.11 -12.59
CA LEU A 111 -3.26 4.52 -12.45
C LEU A 111 -4.06 5.19 -11.33
N ALA A 112 -5.38 4.99 -11.27
CA ALA A 112 -6.22 5.54 -10.21
C ALA A 112 -5.86 5.01 -8.82
N ALA A 113 -5.45 3.73 -8.72
CA ALA A 113 -4.98 3.15 -7.47
C ALA A 113 -3.63 3.76 -7.04
N GLN A 114 -2.70 3.94 -7.97
CA GLN A 114 -1.42 4.59 -7.72
C GLN A 114 -1.58 6.06 -7.32
N GLN A 115 -2.51 6.79 -7.96
CA GLN A 115 -2.82 8.17 -7.61
C GLN A 115 -3.37 8.30 -6.19
N ARG A 116 -4.32 7.45 -5.80
CA ARG A 116 -4.81 7.42 -4.40
C ARG A 116 -3.70 7.09 -3.41
N ARG A 117 -2.83 6.15 -3.77
CA ARG A 117 -1.69 5.78 -2.92
C ARG A 117 -0.69 6.93 -2.77
N LEU A 118 -0.45 7.67 -3.85
CA LEU A 118 0.36 8.87 -3.82
C LEU A 118 -0.27 9.94 -2.94
N GLU A 119 -1.57 10.20 -3.09
CA GLU A 119 -2.31 11.18 -2.27
C GLU A 119 -2.31 10.79 -0.78
N GLU A 120 -2.49 9.51 -0.46
CA GLU A 120 -2.34 8.97 0.89
C GLU A 120 -0.92 9.20 1.43
N LEU A 121 0.11 8.94 0.61
CA LEU A 121 1.50 9.16 1.00
C LEU A 121 1.78 10.65 1.20
N GLU A 122 1.33 11.52 0.30
CA GLU A 122 1.46 12.98 0.40
C GLU A 122 0.69 13.55 1.60
N ALA A 123 -0.46 12.97 1.94
CA ALA A 123 -1.22 13.32 3.14
C ALA A 123 -0.57 12.78 4.43
N ALA A 124 0.06 11.60 4.35
CA ALA A 124 0.79 10.97 5.44
C ALA A 124 2.18 11.60 5.65
N VAL A 125 2.76 12.21 4.61
CA VAL A 125 3.87 13.14 4.77
C VAL A 125 3.32 14.30 5.58
N PRO A 126 3.76 14.50 6.83
CA PRO A 126 3.32 15.65 7.59
C PRO A 126 3.76 16.88 6.79
N ARG A 127 2.81 17.73 6.35
CA ARG A 127 3.12 19.09 5.82
C ARG A 127 4.00 19.92 6.76
N SER A 128 4.23 19.41 7.97
CA SER A 128 5.16 19.88 8.96
C SER A 128 5.83 18.69 9.67
N THR A 129 6.90 18.14 9.12
CA THR A 129 7.97 17.63 9.99
C THR A 129 8.60 18.85 10.63
N THR A 130 8.05 19.29 11.77
CA THR A 130 8.64 20.38 12.59
C THR A 130 10.14 20.15 12.73
N HIS A 131 10.56 18.90 12.83
CA HIS A 131 11.94 18.47 12.81
C HIS A 131 12.71 18.84 11.51
N LEU A 132 12.20 18.54 10.30
CA LEU A 132 12.89 18.96 9.06
C LEU A 132 12.88 20.48 8.90
N ARG A 133 11.80 21.17 9.28
CA ARG A 133 11.77 22.65 9.24
C ARG A 133 12.78 23.27 10.22
N LEU A 134 12.95 22.69 11.41
CA LEU A 134 13.96 23.13 12.38
C LEU A 134 15.37 22.83 11.89
N ILE A 135 15.61 21.65 11.31
CA ILE A 135 16.91 21.29 10.71
C ILE A 135 17.25 22.26 9.57
N LEU A 136 16.33 22.49 8.63
CA LEU A 136 16.55 23.43 7.52
C LEU A 136 16.82 24.85 8.02
N ARG A 137 16.04 25.34 9.00
CA ARG A 137 16.29 26.65 9.62
C ARG A 137 17.65 26.72 10.30
N GLY A 138 18.08 25.65 10.98
CA GLY A 138 19.40 25.53 11.57
C GLY A 138 20.53 25.56 10.53
N ILE A 139 20.37 24.83 9.42
CA ILE A 139 21.31 24.83 8.29
C ILE A 139 21.46 26.23 7.70
N THR A 140 20.35 26.93 7.42
CA THR A 140 20.40 28.29 6.87
C THR A 140 21.10 29.26 7.82
N ALA A 141 20.81 29.21 9.12
CA ALA A 141 21.47 30.05 10.11
C ALA A 141 22.98 29.78 10.19
N ALA A 142 23.38 28.51 10.13
CA ALA A 142 24.79 28.11 10.10
C ALA A 142 25.50 28.61 8.83
N GLN A 143 24.86 28.49 7.66
CA GLN A 143 25.42 28.99 6.39
C GLN A 143 25.65 30.51 6.42
N THR A 144 24.69 31.29 6.93
CA THR A 144 24.88 32.74 7.09
C THR A 144 26.04 33.09 8.02
N LYS A 145 26.17 32.35 9.14
CA LYS A 145 27.27 32.54 10.09
C LYS A 145 28.63 32.23 9.47
N VAL A 146 28.73 31.13 8.71
CA VAL A 146 29.94 30.75 7.98
C VAL A 146 30.33 31.83 6.96
N ALA A 147 29.38 32.32 6.15
CA ALA A 147 29.65 33.35 5.15
C ALA A 147 30.13 34.67 5.79
N LYS A 148 29.55 35.05 6.94
CA LYS A 148 30.01 36.23 7.70
C LYS A 148 31.44 36.05 8.19
N LEU A 149 31.74 34.92 8.83
CA LEU A 149 33.08 34.63 9.33
C LEU A 149 34.11 34.56 8.20
N ALA A 150 33.76 33.98 7.05
CA ALA A 150 34.64 33.96 5.89
C ALA A 150 35.02 35.38 5.42
N ARG A 151 34.07 36.31 5.37
CA ARG A 151 34.35 37.73 5.05
C ARG A 151 35.21 38.40 6.10
N GLU A 152 34.92 38.19 7.38
CA GLU A 152 35.73 38.76 8.46
C GLU A 152 37.18 38.23 8.42
N VAL A 153 37.38 36.97 8.02
CA VAL A 153 38.70 36.38 7.78
C VAL A 153 39.37 37.04 6.58
N GLU A 154 38.69 37.15 5.43
CA GLU A 154 39.24 37.82 4.23
C GLU A 154 39.63 39.27 4.52
N GLU A 155 38.78 40.02 5.22
CA GLU A 155 39.05 41.41 5.63
C GLU A 155 40.24 41.50 6.59
N ALA A 156 40.34 40.59 7.56
CA ALA A 156 41.46 40.54 8.50
C ALA A 156 42.78 40.15 7.80
N GLU A 157 42.75 39.20 6.86
CA GLU A 157 43.90 38.81 6.06
C GLU A 157 44.35 39.93 5.11
N ALA A 158 43.41 40.65 4.49
CA ALA A 158 43.70 41.81 3.65
C ALA A 158 44.27 42.98 4.45
N ALA A 159 43.75 43.22 5.67
CA ALA A 159 44.29 44.23 6.58
C ALA A 159 45.71 43.88 7.08
N GLN A 160 46.02 42.59 7.23
CA GLN A 160 47.37 42.11 7.54
C GLN A 160 48.33 42.17 6.33
N HIS A 161 47.81 41.98 5.11
CA HIS A 161 48.59 42.00 3.86
C HIS A 161 48.74 43.38 3.23
N SER A 162 48.06 44.41 3.73
CA SER A 162 48.24 45.78 3.24
C SER A 162 49.62 46.28 3.66
N PRO A 163 50.62 46.34 2.75
CA PRO A 163 51.95 46.80 3.11
C PRO A 163 51.86 48.30 3.35
N GLY A 164 52.39 48.75 4.47
CA GLY A 164 52.54 50.18 4.74
C GLY A 164 53.19 50.87 3.55
N ARG A 165 52.39 51.65 2.82
CA ARG A 165 52.85 52.59 1.80
C ARG A 165 53.63 53.68 2.52
N GLN A 166 54.92 53.44 2.79
CA GLN A 166 55.87 54.50 3.06
C GLN A 166 56.17 55.22 1.73
N THR A 167 55.27 56.12 1.34
CA THR A 167 55.63 57.23 0.47
C THR A 167 55.97 58.42 1.37
N ARG A 168 57.25 58.60 1.66
CA ARG A 168 57.85 59.92 1.89
C ARG A 168 58.70 60.17 0.65
N GLY A 169 58.26 60.96 -0.33
CA GLY A 169 57.93 62.38 -0.19
C GLY A 169 59.17 63.16 -0.61
N ALA A 170 59.38 63.29 -1.92
CA ALA A 170 60.39 64.17 -2.50
C ALA A 170 59.86 65.61 -2.58
N LYS A 171 60.70 66.59 -2.22
CA LYS A 171 60.93 67.90 -2.89
C LYS A 171 61.49 68.96 -1.91
N PRO A 172 62.09 70.05 -2.40
CA PRO A 172 62.72 70.31 -3.70
C PRO A 172 64.25 70.45 -3.61
#